data_AF-A0A2H8TY09-F1
#
_entry.id   AF-A0A2H8TY09-F1
#
_cell.length_a   1.000
_cell.length_b   1.000
_cell.length_c   1.000
_cell.angle_alpha   90.00
_cell.angle_beta   90.00
_cell.angle_gamma   90.00
#
_symmetry.space_group_name_H-M   'P 1'
#
loop_
_entity.id
_entity.type
_entity.pdbx_description
1 polymer ?
#
loop_
_entity_poly.entity_id
_entity_poly.type
_entity_poly.pdbx_seq_one_letter_code
_entity_poly.pdbx_strand_id
1 'polypeptide(L)'
;MFTLKKSLATLVGRRLRWTRSFLSEAYGCDDVWQQRLDCSLLRKVEPEVLYHKLSTTMEHGSKQISAVDLDVFANSLTDNSYLDELEELTHKFRLSAQTDTMLPSTHHAVVRLLLASNCVKDLVRILKDRLNYGIFPDYYLCNLLMDRFIKGNDIRNAIVIVSNQMLQEELDNDITKAMGLYTCLKYITNPTEWEEAKIETEETINNDDDDEEDRRVRVDFLRNPYFDNHFDLTDSDHLVGKTMLAISSKIDNTILGNSFKTLGLAYYNQWNDFRSHIEKLNSSIYPETVELAVTAIDKRAPENAEELKDALAKLQIENKSLTDETNNFVKEAVTKNEETEIQNQKIIYKQWESFRREELSRYLDHLNKLKRLQKVQQAKQDLKEKEQLLFFFDNEHKHDLVKEEKLKRMKKTVIKDKSLKDDLTYVPPEIRKPGFKRD
;
A
#
# COMPACT_ATOMS: atom_id res chain seq x y z
N MET A 1 19.35 -57.87 19.64
CA MET A 1 18.35 -56.82 19.34
C MET A 1 18.15 -56.02 20.62
N PHE A 2 18.46 -54.75 20.81
CA PHE A 2 18.99 -53.64 20.03
C PHE A 2 19.90 -52.86 21.00
N THR A 3 21.17 -52.64 20.65
CA THR A 3 22.07 -51.76 21.42
C THR A 3 22.08 -50.38 20.75
N LEU A 4 21.48 -49.39 21.40
CA LEU A 4 21.50 -47.98 20.97
C LEU A 4 22.95 -47.45 20.97
N LYS A 5 23.51 -47.18 19.79
CA LYS A 5 24.66 -46.29 19.64
C LYS A 5 24.15 -44.85 19.73
N LYS A 6 24.46 -44.16 20.83
CA LYS A 6 24.35 -42.69 20.92
C LYS A 6 25.47 -42.09 20.05
N SER A 7 25.07 -41.47 18.94
CA SER A 7 25.94 -40.61 18.13
C SER A 7 26.06 -39.25 18.83
N LEU A 8 27.26 -38.92 19.28
CA LEU A 8 27.64 -37.56 19.67
C LEU A 8 27.89 -36.77 18.38
N ALA A 9 26.85 -36.09 17.89
CA ALA A 9 27.02 -35.00 16.95
C ALA A 9 27.25 -33.71 17.74
N THR A 10 28.50 -33.26 17.77
CA THR A 10 28.93 -31.95 18.23
C THR A 10 28.23 -30.88 17.39
N LEU A 11 27.17 -30.29 17.96
CA LEU A 11 26.58 -29.04 17.46
C LEU A 11 27.61 -27.92 17.68
N VAL A 12 28.43 -27.67 16.67
CA VAL A 12 29.18 -26.42 16.55
C VAL A 12 28.15 -25.32 16.37
N GLY A 13 27.79 -24.68 17.47
CA GLY A 13 26.93 -23.52 17.48
C GLY A 13 27.53 -22.45 16.57
N ARG A 14 26.89 -22.21 15.42
CA ARG A 14 27.02 -20.94 14.71
C ARG A 14 26.57 -19.87 15.69
N ARG A 15 27.52 -19.20 16.34
CA ARG A 15 27.24 -17.91 16.99
C ARG A 15 26.71 -17.01 15.87
N LEU A 16 25.40 -16.77 15.86
CA LEU A 16 24.85 -15.61 15.15
C LEU A 16 25.67 -14.43 15.67
N ARG A 17 26.49 -13.84 14.81
CA ARG A 17 27.06 -12.53 15.10
C ARG A 17 25.86 -11.61 15.02
N TRP A 18 25.32 -11.21 16.18
CA TRP A 18 24.34 -10.14 16.25
C TRP A 18 25.01 -8.94 15.61
N THR A 19 24.59 -8.63 14.38
CA THR A 19 24.96 -7.38 13.72
C THR A 19 24.53 -6.26 14.65
N ARG A 20 25.44 -5.34 14.98
CA ARG A 20 25.09 -4.19 15.83
C ARG A 20 23.97 -3.44 15.13
N SER A 21 22.86 -3.21 15.83
CA SER A 21 21.75 -2.43 15.31
C SER A 21 22.16 -0.97 15.14
N PHE A 22 21.61 -0.31 14.13
CA PHE A 22 21.75 1.14 14.04
C PHE A 22 20.79 1.82 15.00
N LEU A 23 19.54 1.36 15.05
CA LEU A 23 18.52 1.87 15.96
C LEU A 23 18.57 1.16 17.31
N SER A 24 18.22 1.88 18.36
CA SER A 24 18.00 1.32 19.69
C SER A 24 16.72 0.48 19.71
N GLU A 25 16.62 -0.45 20.66
CA GLU A 25 15.37 -1.20 20.88
C GLU A 25 14.21 -0.27 21.29
N ALA A 26 14.51 0.88 21.91
CA ALA A 26 13.52 1.87 22.28
C ALA A 26 12.87 2.56 21.08
N TYR A 27 13.53 2.59 19.91
CA TYR A 27 12.96 3.15 18.69
C TYR A 27 11.64 2.47 18.34
N GLY A 28 11.55 1.16 18.53
CA GLY A 28 10.35 0.37 18.29
C GLY A 28 9.13 0.78 19.12
N CYS A 29 9.26 1.57 20.19
CA CYS A 29 8.11 2.07 20.97
C CYS A 29 7.06 1.00 21.34
N ASP A 30 7.45 -0.27 21.47
CA ASP A 30 6.52 -1.40 21.53
C ASP A 30 5.60 -1.30 22.74
N ASP A 31 6.13 -0.90 23.90
CA ASP A 31 5.34 -0.69 25.12
C ASP A 31 4.21 0.32 24.92
N VAL A 32 4.49 1.43 24.22
CA VAL A 32 3.50 2.49 23.96
C VAL A 32 2.53 2.05 22.86
N TRP A 33 3.02 1.30 21.87
CA TRP A 33 2.18 0.72 20.83
C TRP A 33 1.17 -0.27 21.39
N GLN A 34 1.55 -1.09 22.38
CA GLN A 34 0.64 -2.07 23.01
C GLN A 34 -0.42 -1.41 23.90
N GLN A 35 -0.13 -0.25 24.52
CA GLN A 35 -1.11 0.52 25.29
C GLN A 35 -2.35 0.90 24.48
N ARG A 36 -2.29 0.89 23.14
CA ARG A 36 -3.48 1.12 22.29
C ARG A 36 -4.62 0.15 22.63
N LEU A 37 -4.29 -1.09 23.01
CA LEU A 37 -5.27 -2.15 23.30
C LEU A 37 -6.03 -1.91 24.60
N ASP A 38 -5.44 -1.15 25.53
CA ASP A 38 -6.09 -0.75 26.78
C ASP A 38 -7.17 0.32 26.56
N CYS A 39 -7.22 0.91 25.36
CA CYS A 39 -8.25 1.88 25.00
C CYS A 39 -9.64 1.26 25.13
N SER A 40 -10.54 1.99 25.82
CA SER A 40 -11.94 1.58 26.01
C SER A 40 -12.72 1.27 24.73
N LEU A 41 -12.25 1.78 23.58
CA LEU A 41 -12.81 1.54 22.27
C LEU A 41 -12.38 0.16 21.73
N LEU A 42 -11.07 -0.08 21.63
CA LEU A 42 -10.52 -1.32 21.07
C LEU A 42 -10.82 -2.54 21.94
N ARG A 43 -10.82 -2.38 23.27
CA ARG A 43 -11.11 -3.49 24.20
C ARG A 43 -12.49 -4.11 24.03
N LYS A 44 -13.45 -3.38 23.45
CA LYS A 44 -14.83 -3.85 23.24
C LYS A 44 -15.03 -4.46 21.85
N VAL A 45 -14.03 -4.40 21.00
CA VAL A 45 -14.11 -4.90 19.63
C VAL A 45 -13.81 -6.39 19.63
N GLU A 46 -14.73 -7.16 19.07
CA GLU A 46 -14.52 -8.56 18.73
C GLU A 46 -14.19 -8.63 17.23
N PRO A 47 -12.95 -9.01 16.85
CA PRO A 47 -12.50 -8.95 15.46
C PRO A 47 -13.39 -9.74 14.50
N GLU A 48 -13.85 -10.93 14.88
CA GLU A 48 -14.73 -11.78 14.07
C GLU A 48 -16.03 -11.07 13.69
N VAL A 49 -16.71 -10.50 14.69
CA VAL A 49 -17.99 -9.80 14.51
C VAL A 49 -17.79 -8.54 13.68
N LEU A 50 -16.68 -7.82 13.88
CA LEU A 50 -16.37 -6.62 13.11
C LEU A 50 -16.09 -6.98 11.65
N TYR A 51 -15.26 -8.00 11.38
CA TYR A 51 -14.98 -8.46 10.02
C TYR A 51 -16.27 -8.86 9.29
N HIS A 52 -17.10 -9.70 9.88
CA HIS A 52 -18.36 -10.12 9.26
C HIS A 52 -19.25 -8.92 8.91
N LYS A 53 -19.36 -7.95 9.82
CA LYS A 53 -20.11 -6.71 9.59
C LYS A 53 -19.53 -5.92 8.42
N LEU A 54 -18.21 -5.77 8.36
CA LEU A 54 -17.51 -5.04 7.31
C LEU A 54 -17.66 -5.72 5.96
N SER A 55 -17.35 -7.01 5.87
CA SER A 55 -17.47 -7.79 4.64
C SER A 55 -18.90 -7.77 4.07
N THR A 56 -19.91 -8.05 4.91
CA THR A 56 -21.34 -7.97 4.54
C THR A 56 -21.73 -6.58 4.00
N THR A 57 -21.15 -5.52 4.59
CA THR A 57 -21.42 -4.14 4.16
C THR A 57 -20.84 -3.85 2.77
N MET A 58 -19.68 -4.43 2.43
CA MET A 58 -19.10 -4.32 1.09
C MET A 58 -19.87 -5.10 0.04
N GLU A 59 -20.31 -6.32 0.37
CA GLU A 59 -21.01 -7.22 -0.54
C GLU A 59 -22.41 -6.70 -0.94
N HIS A 60 -23.15 -6.12 0.00
CA HIS A 60 -24.50 -5.62 -0.26
C HIS A 60 -24.56 -4.28 -1.01
N GLY A 61 -23.44 -3.83 -1.60
CA GLY A 61 -23.37 -2.71 -2.55
C GLY A 61 -23.88 -1.36 -2.07
N SER A 62 -24.24 -1.22 -0.79
CA SER A 62 -25.12 -0.13 -0.33
C SER A 62 -24.50 0.80 0.70
N LYS A 63 -23.32 0.53 1.28
CA LYS A 63 -22.58 1.50 2.10
C LYS A 63 -21.07 1.26 2.00
N GLN A 64 -20.32 2.32 1.73
CA GLN A 64 -18.87 2.32 1.83
C GLN A 64 -18.46 2.04 3.29
N ILE A 65 -17.50 1.14 3.51
CA ILE A 65 -16.86 0.98 4.82
C ILE A 65 -16.24 2.33 5.20
N SER A 66 -16.40 2.76 6.46
CA SER A 66 -15.68 3.92 6.97
C SER A 66 -14.21 3.61 7.22
N ALA A 67 -13.31 4.54 6.88
CA ALA A 67 -11.89 4.45 7.24
C ALA A 67 -11.67 4.19 8.73
N VAL A 68 -12.53 4.73 9.61
CA VAL A 68 -12.44 4.52 11.06
C VAL A 68 -12.75 3.07 11.42
N ASP A 69 -13.71 2.42 10.76
CA ASP A 69 -14.04 1.03 11.05
C ASP A 69 -12.91 0.09 10.61
N LEU A 70 -12.30 0.34 9.44
CA LEU A 70 -11.12 -0.39 8.97
C LEU A 70 -9.93 -0.17 9.91
N ASP A 71 -9.69 1.07 10.34
CA ASP A 71 -8.61 1.40 11.26
C ASP A 71 -8.79 0.72 12.62
N VAL A 72 -10.01 0.70 13.15
CA VAL A 72 -10.35 0.01 14.39
C VAL A 72 -10.14 -1.49 14.27
N PHE A 73 -10.55 -2.09 13.15
CA PHE A 73 -10.28 -3.49 12.86
C PHE A 73 -8.77 -3.77 12.85
N ALA A 74 -8.00 -3.07 12.01
CA ALA A 74 -6.55 -3.24 11.90
C ALA A 74 -5.82 -3.06 13.24
N ASN A 75 -6.20 -2.05 14.02
CA ASN A 75 -5.56 -1.76 15.31
C ASN A 75 -5.97 -2.72 16.44
N SER A 76 -7.10 -3.42 16.31
CA SER A 76 -7.57 -4.42 17.29
C SER A 76 -6.82 -5.75 17.20
N LEU A 77 -6.19 -6.03 16.06
CA LEU A 77 -5.47 -7.27 15.81
C LEU A 77 -4.10 -7.29 16.49
N THR A 78 -3.70 -8.49 16.93
CA THR A 78 -2.42 -8.74 17.60
C THR A 78 -1.69 -9.98 17.09
N ASP A 79 -2.43 -10.90 16.49
CA ASP A 79 -1.98 -12.19 15.99
C ASP A 79 -2.28 -12.35 14.50
N ASN A 80 -1.84 -13.48 13.94
CA ASN A 80 -1.96 -13.76 12.51
C ASN A 80 -3.33 -14.31 12.08
N SER A 81 -4.27 -14.45 13.01
CA SER A 81 -5.56 -15.15 12.79
C SER A 81 -6.44 -14.48 11.73
N TYR A 82 -6.37 -13.15 11.59
CA TYR A 82 -7.19 -12.36 10.66
C TYR A 82 -6.36 -11.59 9.62
N LEU A 83 -5.17 -12.09 9.28
CA LEU A 83 -4.29 -11.39 8.34
C LEU A 83 -4.87 -11.36 6.91
N ASP A 84 -5.42 -12.47 6.45
CA ASP A 84 -5.97 -12.59 5.10
C ASP A 84 -7.21 -11.68 4.96
N GLU A 85 -8.05 -11.65 5.99
CA GLU A 85 -9.21 -10.77 6.10
C GLU A 85 -8.82 -9.29 6.14
N LEU A 86 -7.75 -8.94 6.86
CA LEU A 86 -7.23 -7.57 6.89
C LEU A 86 -6.70 -7.15 5.53
N GLU A 87 -5.95 -8.03 4.87
CA GLU A 87 -5.43 -7.80 3.52
C GLU A 87 -6.56 -7.59 2.52
N GLU A 88 -7.56 -8.48 2.52
CA GLU A 88 -8.76 -8.40 1.68
C GLU A 88 -9.51 -7.08 1.89
N LEU A 89 -9.79 -6.73 3.15
CA LEU A 89 -10.49 -5.49 3.48
C LEU A 89 -9.69 -4.26 3.05
N THR A 90 -8.37 -4.26 3.22
CA THR A 90 -7.50 -3.15 2.83
C THR A 90 -7.51 -2.97 1.31
N HIS A 91 -7.37 -4.06 0.55
CA HIS A 91 -7.46 -4.05 -0.91
C HIS A 91 -8.82 -3.56 -1.40
N LYS A 92 -9.93 -4.10 -0.86
CA LYS A 92 -11.27 -3.65 -1.22
C LYS A 92 -11.55 -2.20 -0.80
N PHE A 93 -10.99 -1.73 0.32
CA PHE A 93 -11.12 -0.34 0.75
C PHE A 93 -10.39 0.61 -0.20
N ARG A 94 -9.22 0.21 -0.71
CA ARG A 94 -8.47 0.97 -1.73
C ARG A 94 -9.27 1.13 -3.03
N LEU A 95 -10.07 0.13 -3.41
CA LEU A 95 -10.97 0.20 -4.56
C LEU A 95 -12.27 0.99 -4.28
N SER A 96 -12.47 1.46 -3.05
CA SER A 96 -13.66 2.22 -2.65
C SER A 96 -13.45 3.73 -2.86
N ALA A 97 -14.56 4.47 -2.97
CA ALA A 97 -14.50 5.93 -3.06
C ALA A 97 -14.05 6.63 -1.76
N GLN A 98 -13.87 5.89 -0.66
CA GLN A 98 -13.35 6.42 0.61
C GLN A 98 -11.84 6.18 0.78
N THR A 99 -11.15 5.68 -0.24
CA THR A 99 -9.71 5.38 -0.14
C THR A 99 -8.85 6.56 0.30
N ASP A 100 -9.24 7.79 -0.03
CA ASP A 100 -8.54 9.02 0.34
C ASP A 100 -8.67 9.36 1.84
N THR A 101 -9.66 8.77 2.52
CA THR A 101 -9.89 8.95 3.95
C THR A 101 -9.13 7.95 4.83
N MET A 102 -8.30 7.08 4.25
CA MET A 102 -7.55 6.08 5.02
C MET A 102 -6.65 6.73 6.06
N LEU A 103 -6.67 6.20 7.28
CA LEU A 103 -5.96 6.83 8.41
C LEU A 103 -4.48 6.41 8.45
N PRO A 104 -3.56 7.30 8.84
CA PRO A 104 -2.15 6.94 9.03
C PRO A 104 -1.94 5.79 10.03
N SER A 105 -2.78 5.70 11.06
CA SER A 105 -2.79 4.59 12.02
C SER A 105 -3.10 3.23 11.40
N THR A 106 -3.85 3.19 10.28
CA THR A 106 -4.20 1.95 9.58
C THR A 106 -2.97 1.38 8.89
N HIS A 107 -2.24 2.22 8.15
CA HIS A 107 -0.96 1.90 7.54
C HIS A 107 0.01 1.33 8.57
N HIS A 108 0.12 2.00 9.71
CA HIS A 108 0.97 1.59 10.82
C HIS A 108 0.56 0.25 11.41
N ALA A 109 -0.73 0.04 11.66
CA ALA A 109 -1.22 -1.21 12.23
C ALA A 109 -0.98 -2.41 11.31
N VAL A 110 -1.28 -2.28 10.01
CA VAL A 110 -1.06 -3.34 9.01
C VAL A 110 0.41 -3.75 8.95
N VAL A 111 1.31 -2.76 8.81
CA VAL A 111 2.76 -3.02 8.75
C VAL A 111 3.26 -3.68 10.04
N ARG A 112 2.87 -3.15 11.21
CA ARG A 112 3.26 -3.70 12.52
C ARG A 112 2.78 -5.13 12.73
N LEU A 113 1.55 -5.44 12.33
CA LEU A 113 0.96 -6.77 12.49
C LEU A 113 1.68 -7.81 11.62
N LEU A 114 1.93 -7.49 10.35
CA LEU A 114 2.69 -8.34 9.44
C LEU A 114 4.14 -8.54 9.93
N LEU A 115 4.74 -7.49 10.49
CA LEU A 115 6.07 -7.56 11.09
C LEU A 115 6.09 -8.52 12.29
N ALA A 116 5.16 -8.34 13.23
CA ALA A 116 5.04 -9.14 14.45
C ALA A 116 4.74 -10.62 14.13
N SER A 117 3.92 -10.88 13.12
CA SER A 117 3.57 -12.23 12.67
C SER A 117 4.65 -12.93 11.84
N ASN A 118 5.76 -12.24 11.55
CA ASN A 118 6.86 -12.73 10.70
C ASN A 118 6.45 -13.05 9.24
N CYS A 119 5.37 -12.44 8.74
CA CYS A 119 4.88 -12.59 7.37
C CYS A 119 5.59 -11.60 6.42
N VAL A 120 6.92 -11.71 6.34
CA VAL A 120 7.76 -10.77 5.57
C VAL A 120 7.43 -10.81 4.08
N LYS A 121 7.11 -11.98 3.53
CA LYS A 121 6.78 -12.13 2.09
C LYS A 121 5.54 -11.32 1.72
N ASP A 122 4.46 -11.44 2.50
CA ASP A 122 3.22 -10.70 2.27
C ASP A 122 3.40 -9.21 2.48
N LEU A 123 4.15 -8.81 3.51
CA LEU A 123 4.51 -7.41 3.72
C LEU A 123 5.21 -6.81 2.50
N VAL A 124 6.24 -7.48 1.99
CA VAL A 124 6.99 -6.97 0.83
C VAL A 124 6.13 -6.98 -0.44
N ARG A 125 5.26 -7.99 -0.63
CA ARG A 125 4.30 -8.04 -1.73
C ARG A 125 3.33 -6.86 -1.69
N ILE A 126 2.72 -6.58 -0.53
CA ILE A 126 1.81 -5.45 -0.33
C ILE A 126 2.52 -4.11 -0.57
N LEU A 127 3.78 -3.96 -0.11
CA LEU A 127 4.53 -2.72 -0.29
C LEU A 127 5.05 -2.52 -1.72
N LYS A 128 5.35 -3.60 -2.46
CA LYS A 128 5.63 -3.55 -3.89
C LYS A 128 4.38 -3.15 -4.67
N ASP A 129 3.23 -3.71 -4.30
CA ASP A 129 1.92 -3.41 -4.91
C ASP A 129 1.12 -2.33 -4.14
N ARG A 130 1.82 -1.30 -3.67
CA ARG A 130 1.21 -0.23 -2.85
C ARG A 130 0.04 0.50 -3.50
N LEU A 131 -0.08 0.46 -4.84
CA LEU A 131 -1.18 1.14 -5.54
C LEU A 131 -2.51 0.40 -5.38
N ASN A 132 -2.50 -0.93 -5.32
CA ASN A 132 -3.70 -1.77 -5.15
C ASN A 132 -4.09 -1.96 -3.69
N TYR A 133 -3.11 -1.96 -2.76
CA TYR A 133 -3.40 -2.06 -1.32
C TYR A 133 -3.54 -0.69 -0.64
N GLY A 134 -2.91 0.36 -1.18
CA GLY A 134 -2.90 1.68 -0.58
C GLY A 134 -2.07 1.79 0.69
N ILE A 135 -1.13 0.87 0.97
CA ILE A 135 -0.28 0.94 2.16
C ILE A 135 1.03 1.69 1.87
N PHE A 136 1.13 2.91 2.38
CA PHE A 136 2.29 3.80 2.36
C PHE A 136 2.86 3.96 3.78
N PRO A 137 3.97 3.28 4.13
CA PRO A 137 4.62 3.46 5.43
C PRO A 137 5.29 4.83 5.54
N ASP A 138 5.17 5.46 6.71
CA ASP A 138 5.87 6.71 7.02
C ASP A 138 7.38 6.50 7.26
N TYR A 139 8.12 7.60 7.47
CA TYR A 139 9.56 7.56 7.76
C TYR A 139 9.91 6.65 8.94
N TYR A 140 9.11 6.70 10.01
CA TYR A 140 9.32 5.89 11.21
C TYR A 140 9.21 4.38 10.92
N LEU A 141 8.15 3.97 10.21
CA LEU A 141 7.96 2.58 9.80
C LEU A 141 9.05 2.16 8.82
N CYS A 142 9.42 3.00 7.86
CA CYS A 142 10.50 2.70 6.93
C CYS A 142 11.82 2.44 7.67
N ASN A 143 12.16 3.27 8.66
CA ASN A 143 13.34 3.09 9.50
C ASN A 143 13.29 1.79 10.29
N LEU A 144 12.13 1.46 10.89
CA LEU A 144 11.91 0.21 11.62
C LEU A 144 12.05 -1.02 10.71
N LEU A 145 11.48 -0.97 9.50
CA LEU A 145 11.57 -2.03 8.50
C LEU A 145 13.00 -2.24 8.01
N MET A 146 13.70 -1.15 7.66
CA MET A 146 15.10 -1.20 7.25
C MET A 146 15.98 -1.79 8.35
N ASP A 147 15.83 -1.36 9.61
CA ASP A 147 16.61 -1.88 10.72
C ASP A 147 16.37 -3.38 10.93
N ARG A 148 15.11 -3.84 10.86
CA ARG A 148 14.79 -5.28 10.93
C ARG A 148 15.46 -6.08 9.81
N PHE A 149 15.35 -5.62 8.57
CA PHE A 149 15.90 -6.34 7.42
C PHE A 149 17.43 -6.32 7.41
N ILE A 150 18.06 -5.20 7.77
CA ILE A 150 19.53 -5.11 7.92
C ILE A 150 20.01 -6.08 9.03
N LYS A 151 19.31 -6.14 10.18
CA LYS A 151 19.60 -7.10 11.26
C LYS A 151 19.49 -8.55 10.78
N GLY A 152 18.46 -8.85 10.00
CA GLY A 152 18.23 -10.17 9.38
C GLY A 152 19.19 -10.52 8.24
N ASN A 153 20.09 -9.60 7.85
CA ASN A 153 20.91 -9.69 6.64
C ASN A 153 20.07 -9.89 5.36
N ASP A 154 18.82 -9.41 5.38
CA ASP A 154 17.88 -9.43 4.27
C ASP A 154 17.94 -8.10 3.51
N ILE A 155 19.09 -7.86 2.90
CA ILE A 155 19.37 -6.58 2.22
C ILE A 155 18.44 -6.37 1.03
N ARG A 156 17.98 -7.47 0.42
CA ARG A 156 17.03 -7.46 -0.69
C ARG A 156 15.70 -6.82 -0.31
N ASN A 157 15.11 -7.22 0.82
CA ASN A 157 13.85 -6.61 1.23
C ASN A 157 14.05 -5.19 1.77
N ALA A 158 15.19 -4.90 2.40
CA ALA A 158 15.55 -3.53 2.80
C ALA A 158 15.60 -2.57 1.61
N ILE A 159 16.23 -2.95 0.49
CA ILE A 159 16.35 -2.07 -0.67
C ILE A 159 15.00 -1.77 -1.32
N VAL A 160 14.03 -2.70 -1.27
CA VAL A 160 12.65 -2.44 -1.74
C VAL A 160 12.03 -1.29 -0.95
N ILE A 161 12.23 -1.23 0.38
CA ILE A 161 11.72 -0.14 1.21
C ILE A 161 12.36 1.20 0.81
N VAL A 162 13.69 1.23 0.63
CA VAL A 162 14.40 2.45 0.26
C VAL A 162 14.00 2.93 -1.14
N SER A 163 13.93 2.02 -2.11
CA SER A 163 13.50 2.35 -3.46
C SER A 163 12.05 2.85 -3.48
N ASN A 164 11.16 2.29 -2.65
CA ASN A 164 9.80 2.79 -2.50
C ASN A 164 9.73 4.21 -1.93
N GLN A 165 10.61 4.56 -0.99
CA GLN A 165 10.72 5.92 -0.46
C GLN A 165 11.22 6.89 -1.55
N MET A 166 12.20 6.48 -2.36
CA MET A 166 12.62 7.25 -3.54
C MET A 166 11.49 7.44 -4.55
N LEU A 167 10.71 6.39 -4.85
CA LEU A 167 9.59 6.46 -5.78
C LEU A 167 8.41 7.30 -5.26
N GLN A 168 8.35 7.54 -3.96
CA GLN A 168 7.38 8.45 -3.34
C GLN A 168 7.96 9.87 -3.15
N GLU A 169 9.23 10.07 -3.50
CA GLU A 169 10.00 11.31 -3.29
C GLU A 169 10.10 11.74 -1.81
N GLU A 170 9.81 10.81 -0.89
CA GLU A 170 9.86 10.97 0.55
C GLU A 170 11.29 10.70 1.05
N LEU A 171 12.12 11.74 1.09
CA LEU A 171 13.53 11.63 1.48
C LEU A 171 13.96 12.79 2.40
N ASP A 172 13.06 13.29 3.23
CA ASP A 172 13.35 14.45 4.09
C ASP A 172 13.94 14.05 5.44
N ASN A 173 13.68 12.82 5.89
CA ASN A 173 14.18 12.29 7.14
C ASN A 173 15.68 11.92 7.06
N ASP A 174 16.47 12.39 8.02
CA ASP A 174 17.92 12.19 8.05
C ASP A 174 18.31 10.72 8.31
N ILE A 175 17.61 10.02 9.21
CA ILE A 175 17.85 8.61 9.48
C ILE A 175 17.51 7.77 8.25
N THR A 176 16.37 8.04 7.60
CA THR A 176 15.94 7.35 6.39
C THR A 176 16.94 7.52 5.25
N LYS A 177 17.44 8.74 5.01
CA LYS A 177 18.49 9.00 4.01
C LYS A 177 19.77 8.20 4.31
N ALA A 178 20.25 8.24 5.55
CA ALA A 178 21.49 7.58 5.94
C ALA A 178 21.39 6.06 5.84
N MET A 179 20.32 5.46 6.38
CA MET A 179 20.05 4.02 6.29
C MET A 179 19.81 3.59 4.84
N GLY A 180 19.18 4.46 4.03
CA GLY A 180 18.98 4.25 2.61
C GLY A 180 20.29 4.08 1.85
N LEU A 181 21.23 5.02 2.02
CA LEU A 181 22.57 4.93 1.41
C LEU A 181 23.34 3.70 1.88
N TYR A 182 23.29 3.39 3.17
CA TYR A 182 23.92 2.18 3.71
C TYR A 182 23.36 0.91 3.06
N THR A 183 22.04 0.83 2.91
CA THR A 183 21.35 -0.31 2.30
C THR A 183 21.72 -0.43 0.82
N CYS A 184 21.74 0.67 0.07
CA CYS A 184 22.18 0.69 -1.32
C CYS A 184 23.63 0.20 -1.46
N LEU A 185 24.55 0.71 -0.62
CA LEU A 185 25.95 0.29 -0.62
C LEU A 185 26.09 -1.20 -0.32
N LYS A 186 25.34 -1.70 0.67
CA LYS A 186 25.35 -3.11 1.05
C LYS A 186 24.82 -4.01 -0.08
N TYR A 187 23.83 -3.54 -0.82
CA TYR A 187 23.26 -4.26 -1.95
C TYR A 187 24.23 -4.35 -3.13
N ILE A 188 24.85 -3.24 -3.54
CA ILE A 188 25.79 -3.24 -4.68
C ILE A 188 27.09 -4.01 -4.38
N THR A 189 27.52 -4.03 -3.11
CA THR A 189 28.71 -4.81 -2.68
C THR A 189 28.43 -6.32 -2.62
N ASN A 190 27.19 -6.73 -2.38
CA ASN A 190 26.77 -8.13 -2.37
C ASN A 190 25.42 -8.29 -3.08
N PRO A 191 25.40 -8.25 -4.43
CA PRO A 191 24.16 -8.34 -5.19
C PRO A 191 23.42 -9.64 -4.88
N THR A 192 22.14 -9.52 -4.55
CA THR A 192 21.24 -10.66 -4.31
C THR A 192 20.25 -10.75 -5.47
N GLU A 193 19.77 -11.95 -5.80
CA GLU A 193 18.77 -12.14 -6.86
C GLU A 193 17.53 -11.29 -6.62
N TRP A 194 17.27 -10.36 -7.55
CA TRP A 194 16.09 -9.52 -7.57
C TRP A 194 14.96 -10.26 -8.27
N GLU A 195 13.84 -10.49 -7.58
CA GLU A 195 12.62 -10.89 -8.28
C GLU A 195 12.09 -9.68 -9.04
N GLU A 196 12.30 -9.72 -10.36
CA GLU A 196 11.59 -8.86 -11.30
C GLU A 196 10.09 -9.01 -11.04
N ALA A 197 9.42 -7.89 -10.78
CA ALA A 197 7.98 -7.89 -10.72
C ALA A 197 7.48 -8.31 -12.09
N LYS A 198 6.98 -9.55 -12.21
CA LYS A 198 6.18 -9.93 -13.37
C LYS A 198 4.94 -9.05 -13.28
N ILE A 199 4.87 -8.04 -14.14
CA ILE A 199 3.62 -7.36 -14.42
C ILE A 199 2.78 -8.44 -15.10
N GLU A 200 1.86 -9.07 -14.36
CA GLU A 200 0.81 -9.87 -14.97
C GLU A 200 -0.02 -8.89 -15.79
N THR A 201 0.32 -8.78 -17.08
CA THR A 201 -0.54 -8.10 -18.04
C THR A 201 -1.84 -8.88 -18.11
N GLU A 202 -2.95 -8.14 -18.07
CA GLU A 202 -4.34 -8.61 -18.11
C GLU A 202 -4.66 -9.58 -19.27
N GLU A 203 -3.76 -9.72 -20.24
CA GLU A 203 -3.82 -10.70 -21.32
C GLU A 203 -3.88 -12.16 -20.82
N THR A 204 -3.49 -12.44 -19.58
CA THR A 204 -3.57 -13.81 -19.01
C THR A 204 -4.92 -14.17 -18.38
N ILE A 205 -5.84 -13.21 -18.17
CA ILE A 205 -7.12 -13.47 -17.48
C ILE A 205 -8.27 -13.75 -18.47
N ASN A 206 -8.13 -13.37 -19.75
CA ASN A 206 -9.27 -13.34 -20.70
C ASN A 206 -9.47 -14.61 -21.56
N ASN A 207 -8.96 -15.77 -21.17
CA ASN A 207 -9.08 -16.99 -22.00
C ASN A 207 -10.17 -17.99 -21.58
N ASP A 208 -11.03 -17.69 -20.60
CA ASP A 208 -12.18 -18.55 -20.31
C ASP A 208 -13.41 -17.70 -19.97
N ASP A 209 -14.34 -17.61 -20.93
CA ASP A 209 -15.79 -17.78 -20.75
C ASP A 209 -16.58 -17.01 -21.83
N ASP A 210 -17.04 -17.79 -22.80
CA ASP A 210 -18.12 -17.49 -23.73
C ASP A 210 -19.41 -17.20 -22.94
N ASP A 211 -19.80 -15.93 -22.84
CA ASP A 211 -21.19 -15.53 -22.61
C ASP A 211 -21.40 -14.14 -23.23
N GLU A 212 -22.18 -14.09 -24.32
CA GLU A 212 -22.62 -12.89 -25.05
C GLU A 212 -23.62 -12.04 -24.22
N GLU A 213 -23.19 -11.52 -23.07
CA GLU A 213 -23.81 -10.35 -22.45
C GLU A 213 -22.89 -9.14 -22.66
N ASP A 214 -23.46 -7.98 -22.98
CA ASP A 214 -22.73 -6.71 -23.15
C ASP A 214 -21.86 -6.40 -21.92
N ARG A 215 -20.61 -6.90 -21.91
CA ARG A 215 -19.63 -6.61 -20.86
C ARG A 215 -19.22 -5.16 -20.98
N ARG A 216 -19.68 -4.33 -20.04
CA ARG A 216 -19.12 -2.99 -19.83
C ARG A 216 -17.72 -3.13 -19.26
N VAL A 217 -16.73 -3.23 -20.12
CA VAL A 217 -15.32 -3.17 -19.76
C VAL A 217 -15.01 -1.75 -19.30
N ARG A 218 -14.60 -1.58 -18.04
CA ARG A 218 -13.96 -0.33 -17.63
C ARG A 218 -12.62 -0.29 -18.36
N VAL A 219 -12.49 0.65 -19.28
CA VAL A 219 -11.19 0.94 -19.89
C VAL A 219 -10.35 1.58 -18.79
N ASP A 220 -9.35 0.86 -18.31
CA ASP A 220 -8.40 1.42 -17.37
C ASP A 220 -7.70 2.63 -18.00
N PHE A 221 -7.28 3.55 -17.15
CA PHE A 221 -6.54 4.72 -17.61
C PHE A 221 -5.39 4.26 -18.49
N LEU A 222 -5.35 4.78 -19.73
CA LEU A 222 -4.26 4.54 -20.66
C LEU A 222 -2.96 4.89 -19.93
N ARG A 223 -2.19 3.89 -19.50
CA ARG A 223 -0.87 4.14 -18.91
C ARG A 223 -0.06 4.87 -19.96
N ASN A 224 0.74 5.82 -19.51
CA ASN A 224 1.58 6.63 -20.38
C ASN A 224 2.36 5.70 -21.33
N PRO A 225 2.24 5.84 -22.66
CA PRO A 225 2.97 4.98 -23.60
C PRO A 225 4.48 5.27 -23.61
N TYR A 226 4.91 6.32 -22.92
CA TYR A 226 6.29 6.74 -22.81
C TYR A 226 6.88 6.30 -21.47
N PHE A 227 8.05 5.67 -21.53
CA PHE A 227 8.85 5.29 -20.37
C PHE A 227 9.24 6.54 -19.56
N ASP A 228 8.72 6.67 -18.35
CA ASP A 228 8.86 7.88 -17.55
C ASP A 228 10.16 7.95 -16.73
N ASN A 229 11.02 6.92 -16.82
CA ASN A 229 12.26 6.80 -16.04
C ASN A 229 12.03 6.91 -14.51
N HIS A 230 10.81 6.67 -14.02
CA HIS A 230 10.45 6.76 -12.60
C HIS A 230 9.61 5.58 -12.14
N PHE A 231 8.35 5.49 -12.52
CA PHE A 231 7.47 4.40 -12.11
C PHE A 231 7.63 3.15 -12.96
N ASP A 232 8.17 3.29 -14.18
CA ASP A 232 8.40 2.18 -15.11
C ASP A 232 9.72 1.42 -14.83
N LEU A 233 10.52 1.86 -13.86
CA LEU A 233 11.81 1.23 -13.53
C LEU A 233 11.61 -0.13 -12.86
N THR A 234 12.03 -1.19 -13.57
CA THR A 234 11.97 -2.58 -13.08
C THR A 234 13.35 -3.14 -12.73
N ASP A 235 14.41 -2.63 -13.37
CA ASP A 235 15.79 -3.06 -13.19
C ASP A 235 16.31 -2.65 -11.80
N SER A 236 16.82 -3.62 -11.05
CA SER A 236 17.33 -3.40 -9.69
C SER A 236 18.50 -2.43 -9.65
N ASP A 237 19.41 -2.48 -10.63
CA ASP A 237 20.56 -1.56 -10.64
C ASP A 237 20.07 -0.13 -10.85
N HIS A 238 19.08 0.07 -11.72
CA HIS A 238 18.52 1.39 -12.00
C HIS A 238 17.79 1.95 -10.80
N LEU A 239 16.97 1.14 -10.12
CA LEU A 239 16.28 1.54 -8.90
C LEU A 239 17.28 1.93 -7.80
N VAL A 240 18.30 1.10 -7.57
CA VAL A 240 19.36 1.37 -6.58
C VAL A 240 20.17 2.61 -6.95
N GLY A 241 20.59 2.73 -8.20
CA GLY A 241 21.34 3.87 -8.73
C GLY A 241 20.57 5.18 -8.59
N LYS A 242 19.30 5.18 -9.02
CA LYS A 242 18.41 6.33 -8.88
C LYS A 242 18.15 6.68 -7.41
N THR A 243 18.02 5.67 -6.54
CA THR A 243 17.89 5.87 -5.09
C THR A 243 19.11 6.56 -4.50
N MET A 244 20.32 6.11 -4.83
CA MET A 244 21.56 6.78 -4.40
C MET A 244 21.65 8.21 -4.94
N LEU A 245 21.25 8.44 -6.19
CA LEU A 245 21.25 9.77 -6.80
C LEU A 245 20.25 10.72 -6.11
N ALA A 246 19.04 10.25 -5.83
CA ALA A 246 18.00 11.03 -5.17
C ALA A 246 18.41 11.43 -3.74
N ILE A 247 18.96 10.49 -2.97
CA ILE A 247 19.42 10.77 -1.60
C ILE A 247 20.66 11.67 -1.61
N SER A 248 21.65 11.40 -2.46
CA SER A 248 22.88 12.22 -2.55
C SER A 248 22.61 13.66 -2.95
N SER A 249 21.54 13.92 -3.72
CA SER A 249 21.12 15.28 -4.08
C SER A 249 20.50 16.06 -2.91
N LYS A 250 20.03 15.37 -1.86
CA LYS A 250 19.51 15.97 -0.61
C LYS A 250 20.55 16.01 0.52
N ILE A 251 21.77 15.55 0.27
CA ILE A 251 22.90 15.64 1.21
C ILE A 251 23.83 16.74 0.69
N ASP A 252 24.48 17.47 1.61
CA ASP A 252 25.47 18.47 1.24
C ASP A 252 26.58 17.85 0.37
N ASN A 253 27.23 18.68 -0.47
CA ASN A 253 28.30 18.31 -1.41
C ASN A 253 29.61 17.88 -0.70
N THR A 254 29.50 16.92 0.22
CA THR A 254 30.56 16.25 0.95
C THR A 254 31.20 15.16 0.10
N ILE A 255 32.34 14.64 0.53
CA ILE A 255 33.02 13.51 -0.12
C ILE A 255 32.07 12.30 -0.23
N LEU A 256 31.25 12.06 0.80
CA LEU A 256 30.23 11.02 0.84
C LEU A 256 29.14 11.24 -0.20
N GLY A 257 28.56 12.45 -0.24
CA GLY A 257 27.54 12.82 -1.22
C GLY A 257 28.02 12.67 -2.66
N ASN A 258 29.23 13.15 -2.97
CA ASN A 258 29.85 13.02 -4.29
C ASN A 258 30.13 11.56 -4.66
N SER A 259 30.58 10.74 -3.70
CA SER A 259 30.80 9.31 -3.91
C SER A 259 29.50 8.58 -4.28
N PHE A 260 28.43 8.80 -3.52
CA PHE A 260 27.12 8.19 -3.82
C PHE A 260 26.47 8.75 -5.09
N LYS A 261 26.69 10.02 -5.42
CA LYS A 261 26.24 10.60 -6.70
C LYS A 261 26.93 9.95 -7.90
N THR A 262 28.24 9.70 -7.79
CA THR A 262 29.03 8.98 -8.78
C THR A 262 28.52 7.55 -8.96
N LEU A 263 28.34 6.81 -7.87
CA LEU A 263 27.77 5.45 -7.91
C LEU A 263 26.34 5.44 -8.45
N GLY A 264 25.51 6.41 -8.03
CA GLY A 264 24.13 6.53 -8.47
C GLY A 264 24.01 6.68 -9.98
N LEU A 265 24.81 7.56 -10.57
CA LEU A 265 24.85 7.77 -12.02
C LEU A 265 25.39 6.55 -12.78
N ALA A 266 26.38 5.84 -12.23
CA ALA A 266 26.94 4.62 -12.83
C ALA A 266 25.92 3.46 -12.83
N TYR A 267 25.28 3.17 -11.69
CA TYR A 267 24.30 2.08 -11.57
C TYR A 267 22.97 2.42 -12.25
N TYR A 268 22.64 3.71 -12.42
CA TYR A 268 21.47 4.16 -13.17
C TYR A 268 21.69 4.27 -14.69
N ASN A 269 22.89 3.90 -15.18
CA ASN A 269 23.26 3.95 -16.60
C ASN A 269 23.13 5.34 -17.26
N GLN A 270 23.22 6.42 -16.49
CA GLN A 270 23.17 7.79 -17.03
C GLN A 270 24.59 8.24 -17.41
N TRP A 271 25.18 7.60 -18.42
CA TRP A 271 26.61 7.74 -18.76
C TRP A 271 27.01 9.15 -19.19
N ASN A 272 26.13 9.89 -19.86
CA ASN A 272 26.38 11.28 -20.26
C ASN A 272 26.46 12.21 -19.03
N ASP A 273 25.51 12.06 -18.11
CA ASP A 273 25.47 12.83 -16.87
C ASP A 273 26.63 12.43 -15.95
N PHE A 274 26.95 11.14 -15.88
CA PHE A 274 28.10 10.58 -15.18
C PHE A 274 29.42 11.24 -15.63
N ARG A 275 29.66 11.27 -16.95
CA ARG A 275 30.83 11.96 -17.52
C ARG A 275 30.86 13.43 -17.12
N SER A 276 29.73 14.13 -17.30
CA SER A 276 29.64 15.55 -16.98
C SER A 276 29.86 15.84 -15.49
N HIS A 277 29.47 14.91 -14.61
CA HIS A 277 29.65 15.01 -13.17
C HIS A 277 31.11 14.84 -12.79
N ILE A 278 31.79 13.81 -13.32
CA ILE A 278 33.21 13.53 -13.07
C ILE A 278 34.10 14.67 -13.56
N GLU A 279 33.83 15.23 -14.75
CA GLU A 279 34.60 16.35 -15.30
C GLU A 279 34.48 17.63 -14.45
N LYS A 280 33.35 17.81 -13.75
CA LYS A 280 33.09 18.95 -12.86
C LYS A 280 33.53 18.70 -11.42
N LEU A 281 33.91 17.48 -11.08
CA LEU A 281 34.18 17.08 -9.71
C LEU A 281 35.56 17.56 -9.28
N ASN A 282 35.58 18.61 -8.45
CA ASN A 282 36.81 19.15 -7.87
C ASN A 282 37.14 18.59 -6.48
N SER A 283 36.23 17.81 -5.90
CA SER A 283 36.36 17.20 -4.57
C SER A 283 36.89 15.76 -4.66
N SER A 284 37.45 15.27 -3.55
CA SER A 284 37.90 13.90 -3.45
C SER A 284 36.73 12.91 -3.35
N ILE A 285 36.96 11.67 -3.75
CA ILE A 285 36.06 10.52 -3.59
C ILE A 285 36.78 9.38 -2.87
N TYR A 286 36.03 8.43 -2.32
CA TYR A 286 36.61 7.24 -1.70
C TYR A 286 37.07 6.22 -2.74
N PRO A 287 38.12 5.41 -2.45
CA PRO A 287 38.64 4.41 -3.38
C PRO A 287 37.61 3.32 -3.75
N GLU A 288 36.81 2.86 -2.77
CA GLU A 288 35.72 1.88 -2.99
C GLU A 288 34.71 2.36 -4.04
N THR A 289 34.47 3.68 -4.13
CA THR A 289 33.60 4.29 -5.14
C THR A 289 34.11 4.02 -6.55
N VAL A 290 35.43 4.14 -6.77
CA VAL A 290 36.05 3.92 -8.08
C VAL A 290 35.93 2.44 -8.46
N GLU A 291 36.26 1.53 -7.54
CA GLU A 291 36.16 0.09 -7.78
C GLU A 291 34.74 -0.36 -8.14
N LEU A 292 33.74 0.11 -7.38
CA LEU A 292 32.33 -0.21 -7.61
C LEU A 292 31.78 0.44 -8.89
N ALA A 293 32.22 1.66 -9.22
CA ALA A 293 31.84 2.32 -10.47
C ALA A 293 32.43 1.61 -11.70
N VAL A 294 33.71 1.19 -11.64
CA VAL A 294 34.34 0.38 -12.70
C VAL A 294 33.61 -0.95 -12.87
N THR A 295 33.24 -1.61 -11.77
CA THR A 295 32.45 -2.85 -11.81
C THR A 295 31.10 -2.64 -12.52
N ALA A 296 30.42 -1.51 -12.27
CA ALA A 296 29.17 -1.17 -12.95
C ALA A 296 29.38 -0.90 -14.46
N ILE A 297 30.45 -0.20 -14.83
CA ILE A 297 30.84 0.05 -16.23
C ILE A 297 31.13 -1.28 -16.93
N ASP A 298 31.88 -2.18 -16.31
CA ASP A 298 32.22 -3.50 -16.88
C ASP A 298 30.99 -4.38 -17.06
N LYS A 299 30.03 -4.33 -16.11
CA LYS A 299 28.78 -5.08 -16.19
C LYS A 299 27.89 -4.64 -17.36
N ARG A 300 27.86 -3.35 -17.69
CA ARG A 300 26.97 -2.77 -18.72
C ARG A 300 27.65 -2.49 -20.06
N ALA A 301 28.97 -2.35 -20.06
CA ALA A 301 29.84 -2.10 -21.21
C ALA A 301 29.33 -0.99 -22.17
N PRO A 302 29.22 0.27 -21.71
CA PRO A 302 28.83 1.38 -22.58
C PRO A 302 29.91 1.68 -23.64
N GLU A 303 29.53 2.29 -24.77
CA GLU A 303 30.46 2.61 -25.88
C GLU A 303 31.68 3.44 -25.44
N ASN A 304 31.50 4.29 -24.42
CA ASN A 304 32.52 5.16 -23.86
C ASN A 304 33.20 4.59 -22.59
N ALA A 305 33.14 3.27 -22.36
CA ALA A 305 33.64 2.63 -21.14
C ALA A 305 35.10 2.99 -20.80
N GLU A 306 36.02 2.95 -21.76
CA GLU A 306 37.44 3.26 -21.53
C GLU A 306 37.65 4.74 -21.17
N GLU A 307 36.95 5.66 -21.85
CA GLU A 307 37.01 7.10 -21.51
C GLU A 307 36.51 7.37 -20.08
N LEU A 308 35.45 6.67 -19.66
CA LEU A 308 34.89 6.79 -18.32
C LEU A 308 35.85 6.26 -17.25
N LYS A 309 36.49 5.11 -17.49
CA LYS A 309 37.51 4.53 -16.59
C LYS A 309 38.73 5.44 -16.46
N ASP A 310 39.19 6.00 -17.57
CA ASP A 310 40.31 6.96 -17.59
C ASP A 310 39.97 8.25 -16.84
N ALA A 311 38.73 8.72 -16.92
CA ALA A 311 38.27 9.89 -16.18
C ALA A 311 38.20 9.62 -14.67
N LEU A 312 37.69 8.44 -14.27
CA LEU A 312 37.67 8.00 -12.86
C LEU A 312 39.08 7.89 -12.25
N ALA A 313 40.05 7.37 -13.01
CA ALA A 313 41.42 7.20 -12.55
C ALA A 313 42.14 8.52 -12.25
N LYS A 314 41.65 9.65 -12.79
CA LYS A 314 42.22 10.99 -12.59
C LYS A 314 41.65 11.72 -11.38
N LEU A 315 40.61 11.18 -10.73
CA LEU A 315 39.97 11.81 -9.58
C LEU A 315 40.87 11.78 -8.34
N GLN A 316 40.70 12.77 -7.47
CA GLN A 316 41.39 12.81 -6.18
C GLN A 316 40.79 11.76 -5.24
N ILE A 317 41.64 10.96 -4.61
CA ILE A 317 41.21 9.87 -3.73
C ILE A 317 41.49 10.23 -2.27
N GLU A 318 40.46 10.13 -1.43
CA GLU A 318 40.58 10.22 0.02
C GLU A 318 40.80 8.81 0.60
N ASN A 319 41.90 8.59 1.32
CA ASN A 319 42.28 7.28 1.86
C ASN A 319 41.46 6.88 3.10
N LYS A 320 40.15 6.70 2.91
CA LYS A 320 39.20 6.19 3.90
C LYS A 320 38.22 5.23 3.24
N SER A 321 37.61 4.35 4.03
CA SER A 321 36.62 3.40 3.54
C SER A 321 35.26 4.07 3.37
N LEU A 322 34.66 3.95 2.19
CA LEU A 322 33.27 4.40 1.95
C LEU A 322 32.30 3.67 2.88
N THR A 323 32.53 2.38 3.10
CA THR A 323 31.73 1.55 4.00
C THR A 323 31.78 2.06 5.45
N ASP A 324 32.96 2.40 5.98
CA ASP A 324 33.08 2.92 7.35
C ASP A 324 32.48 4.32 7.50
N GLU A 325 32.70 5.21 6.53
CA GLU A 325 32.12 6.55 6.52
C GLU A 325 30.59 6.52 6.41
N THR A 326 30.05 5.61 5.60
CA THR A 326 28.60 5.40 5.52
C THR A 326 28.04 4.87 6.85
N ASN A 327 28.73 3.94 7.51
CA ASN A 327 28.34 3.47 8.84
C ASN A 327 28.37 4.60 9.89
N ASN A 328 29.36 5.49 9.84
CA ASN A 328 29.44 6.62 10.75
C ASN A 328 28.34 7.64 10.47
N PHE A 329 28.04 7.91 9.20
CA PHE A 329 26.93 8.78 8.81
C PHE A 329 25.58 8.29 9.36
N VAL A 330 25.31 6.98 9.30
CA VAL A 330 24.11 6.40 9.93
C VAL A 330 24.12 6.63 11.44
N LYS A 331 25.23 6.35 12.12
CA LYS A 331 25.34 6.54 13.58
C LYS A 331 25.11 8.00 13.97
N GLU A 332 25.68 8.96 13.24
CA GLU A 332 25.50 10.38 13.49
C GLU A 332 24.03 10.80 13.32
N ALA A 333 23.39 10.36 12.23
CA ALA A 333 21.98 10.63 11.98
C ALA A 333 21.06 10.07 13.08
N VAL A 334 21.32 8.83 13.52
CA VAL A 334 20.58 8.19 14.62
C VAL A 334 20.82 8.94 15.92
N THR A 335 22.07 9.17 16.31
CA THR A 335 22.38 9.83 17.60
C THR A 335 21.75 11.22 17.73
N LYS A 336 21.61 11.94 16.60
CA LYS A 336 21.01 13.28 16.56
C LYS A 336 19.47 13.27 16.59
N ASN A 337 18.83 12.33 15.90
CA ASN A 337 17.39 12.40 15.59
C ASN A 337 16.55 11.30 16.27
N GLU A 338 17.16 10.24 16.78
CA GLU A 338 16.42 9.08 17.29
C GLU A 338 15.51 9.45 18.47
N GLU A 339 16.04 10.20 19.45
CA GLU A 339 15.26 10.60 20.62
C GLU A 339 14.07 11.48 20.23
N THR A 340 14.25 12.41 19.30
CA THR A 340 13.18 13.32 18.87
C THR A 340 12.10 12.56 18.10
N GLU A 341 12.48 11.64 17.22
CA GLU A 341 11.54 10.77 16.50
C GLU A 341 10.75 9.86 17.45
N ILE A 342 11.39 9.27 18.47
CA ILE A 342 10.70 8.46 19.49
C ILE A 342 9.65 9.29 20.22
N GLN A 343 9.99 10.52 20.64
CA GLN A 343 9.02 11.38 21.33
C GLN A 343 7.87 11.79 20.41
N ASN A 344 8.16 12.13 19.15
CA ASN A 344 7.14 12.43 18.16
C ASN A 344 6.21 11.24 17.92
N GLN A 345 6.75 10.03 17.79
CA GLN A 345 5.94 8.82 17.60
C GLN A 345 5.01 8.54 18.79
N LYS A 346 5.50 8.73 20.02
CA LYS A 346 4.67 8.61 21.23
C LYS A 346 3.53 9.62 21.27
N ILE A 347 3.76 10.85 20.77
CA ILE A 347 2.71 11.87 20.65
C ILE A 347 1.68 11.45 19.59
N ILE A 348 2.16 10.98 18.43
CA ILE A 348 1.31 10.52 17.32
C ILE A 348 0.37 9.39 17.76
N TYR A 349 0.87 8.41 18.53
CA TYR A 349 0.02 7.34 19.06
C TYR A 349 -1.13 7.84 19.94
N LYS A 350 -0.87 8.85 20.79
CA LYS A 350 -1.92 9.49 21.60
C LYS A 350 -2.91 10.28 20.73
N GLN A 351 -2.42 10.95 19.69
CA GLN A 351 -3.25 11.70 18.76
C GLN A 351 -4.20 10.77 18.00
N TRP A 352 -3.73 9.62 17.50
CA TRP A 352 -4.57 8.63 16.81
C TRP A 352 -5.68 8.08 17.72
N GLU A 353 -5.39 7.87 19.00
CA GLU A 353 -6.40 7.46 19.97
C GLU A 353 -7.45 8.56 20.22
N SER A 354 -7.03 9.82 20.37
CA SER A 354 -7.95 10.96 20.49
C SER A 354 -8.82 11.11 19.24
N PHE A 355 -8.20 11.05 18.06
CA PHE A 355 -8.87 11.19 16.78
C PHE A 355 -9.97 10.13 16.61
N ARG A 356 -9.66 8.85 16.88
CA ARG A 356 -10.68 7.78 16.83
C ARG A 356 -11.86 8.04 17.75
N ARG A 357 -11.61 8.53 18.98
CA ARG A 357 -12.69 8.87 19.92
C ARG A 357 -13.56 10.00 19.41
N GLU A 358 -12.95 11.05 18.89
CA GLU A 358 -13.66 12.21 18.36
C GLU A 358 -14.51 11.85 17.14
N GLU A 359 -13.95 11.10 16.19
CA GLU A 359 -14.68 10.64 15.00
C GLU A 359 -15.83 9.71 15.35
N LEU A 360 -15.63 8.78 16.29
CA LEU A 360 -16.73 7.94 16.77
C LEU A 360 -17.84 8.78 17.42
N SER A 361 -17.49 9.79 18.22
CA SER A 361 -18.47 10.70 18.82
C SER A 361 -19.24 11.48 17.75
N ARG A 362 -18.56 12.02 16.74
CA ARG A 362 -19.19 12.74 15.62
C ARG A 362 -20.15 11.83 14.85
N TYR A 363 -19.75 10.59 14.62
CA TYR A 363 -20.59 9.60 13.96
C TYR A 363 -21.85 9.25 14.78
N LEU A 364 -21.70 9.02 16.09
CA LEU A 364 -22.84 8.78 16.99
C LEU A 364 -23.81 9.96 17.02
N ASP A 365 -23.29 11.19 17.07
CA ASP A 365 -24.11 12.40 17.02
C ASP A 365 -24.85 12.53 15.68
N HIS A 366 -24.18 12.21 14.57
CA HIS A 366 -24.79 12.18 13.25
C HIS A 366 -25.94 11.16 13.18
N LEU A 367 -25.72 9.93 13.66
CA LEU A 367 -26.77 8.91 13.73
C LEU A 367 -27.95 9.34 14.62
N ASN A 368 -27.68 9.98 15.75
CA ASN A 368 -28.72 10.51 16.63
C ASN A 368 -29.54 11.61 15.94
N LYS A 369 -28.89 12.50 15.18
CA LYS A 369 -29.57 13.52 14.36
C LYS A 369 -30.45 12.86 13.29
N LEU A 370 -29.95 11.86 12.56
CA LEU A 370 -30.73 11.13 11.55
C LEU A 370 -31.96 10.44 12.17
N LYS A 371 -31.79 9.74 13.30
CA LYS A 371 -32.91 9.11 14.02
C LYS A 371 -33.95 10.14 14.46
N ARG A 372 -33.51 11.32 14.93
CA ARG A 372 -34.42 12.42 15.31
C ARG A 372 -35.16 12.96 14.09
N LEU A 373 -34.48 13.17 12.96
CA LEU A 373 -35.11 13.62 11.71
C LEU A 373 -36.15 12.62 11.22
N GLN A 374 -35.85 11.32 11.27
CA GLN A 374 -36.79 10.27 10.89
C GLN A 374 -38.05 10.28 11.78
N LYS A 375 -37.88 10.42 13.11
CA LYS A 375 -39.01 10.56 14.04
C LYS A 375 -39.86 11.80 13.76
N VAL A 376 -39.22 12.94 13.44
CA VAL A 376 -39.94 14.17 13.07
C VAL A 376 -40.70 13.99 11.74
N GLN A 377 -40.11 13.31 10.76
CA GLN A 377 -40.77 13.00 9.49
C GLN A 377 -41.99 12.10 9.68
N GLN A 378 -41.86 11.03 10.50
CA GLN A 378 -42.98 10.16 10.85
C GLN A 378 -44.10 10.95 11.56
N ALA A 379 -43.76 11.75 12.57
CA ALA A 379 -44.74 12.57 13.27
C ALA A 379 -45.42 13.59 12.35
N LYS A 380 -44.68 14.17 11.38
CA LYS A 380 -45.25 15.09 10.37
C LYS A 380 -46.23 14.36 9.45
N GLN A 381 -45.93 13.12 9.07
CA GLN A 381 -46.82 12.31 8.26
C GLN A 381 -48.10 11.95 9.03
N ASP A 382 -47.97 11.51 10.28
CA ASP A 382 -49.11 11.19 11.15
C ASP A 382 -50.01 12.42 11.38
N LEU A 383 -49.42 13.60 11.61
CA LEU A 383 -50.18 14.83 11.77
C LEU A 383 -50.92 15.22 10.48
N LYS A 384 -50.28 15.03 9.32
CA LYS A 384 -50.92 15.28 8.02
C LYS A 384 -52.09 14.33 7.79
N GLU A 385 -51.97 13.06 8.17
CA GLU A 385 -53.06 12.08 8.07
C GLU A 385 -54.21 12.44 9.02
N LYS A 386 -53.91 12.86 10.26
CA LYS A 386 -54.92 13.34 11.21
C LYS A 386 -55.60 14.63 10.76
N GLU A 387 -54.87 15.57 10.19
CA GLU A 387 -55.40 16.80 9.60
C GLU A 387 -56.33 16.47 8.43
N GLN A 388 -55.93 15.58 7.53
CA GLN A 388 -56.78 15.11 6.42
C GLN A 388 -58.07 14.47 6.92
N LEU A 389 -58.01 13.68 8.00
CA LEU A 389 -59.20 13.07 8.60
C LEU A 389 -60.12 14.12 9.23
N LEU A 390 -59.56 15.10 9.94
CA LEU A 390 -60.32 16.14 10.61
C LEU A 390 -61.04 17.07 9.62
N PHE A 391 -60.31 17.51 8.58
CA PHE A 391 -60.84 18.40 7.54
C PHE A 391 -61.40 17.65 6.32
N PHE A 392 -61.74 16.37 6.49
CA PHE A 392 -62.24 15.52 5.42
C PHE A 392 -63.55 16.06 4.82
N PHE A 393 -64.51 16.40 5.68
CA PHE A 393 -65.82 16.91 5.26
C PHE A 393 -65.74 18.33 4.69
N ASP A 394 -64.85 19.18 5.22
CA ASP A 394 -64.64 20.53 4.71
C ASP A 394 -63.94 20.55 3.33
N ASN A 395 -63.19 19.50 3.00
CA ASN A 395 -62.48 19.35 1.73
C ASN A 395 -63.06 18.27 0.81
N GLU A 396 -64.29 17.81 1.03
CA GLU A 396 -64.93 16.70 0.30
C GLU A 396 -64.81 16.86 -1.23
N HIS A 397 -65.10 18.05 -1.75
CA HIS A 397 -64.96 18.37 -3.17
C HIS A 397 -63.55 18.15 -3.74
N LYS A 398 -62.49 18.43 -2.96
CA LYS A 398 -61.10 18.19 -3.40
C LYS A 398 -60.78 16.70 -3.40
N HIS A 399 -61.30 15.95 -2.42
CA HIS A 399 -61.11 14.50 -2.36
C HIS A 399 -61.83 13.80 -3.52
N ASP A 400 -63.01 14.26 -3.91
CA ASP A 400 -63.75 13.77 -5.07
C ASP A 400 -63.01 14.03 -6.39
N LEU A 401 -62.44 15.23 -6.56
CA LEU A 401 -61.59 15.56 -7.71
C LEU A 401 -60.39 14.60 -7.83
N VAL A 402 -59.67 14.35 -6.73
CA VAL A 402 -58.52 13.42 -6.72
C VAL A 402 -58.96 11.98 -6.99
N LYS A 403 -60.12 11.57 -6.48
CA LYS A 403 -60.70 10.23 -6.72
C LYS A 403 -61.09 10.06 -8.18
N GLU A 404 -61.71 11.07 -8.80
CA GLU A 404 -62.00 11.08 -10.24
C GLU A 404 -60.73 11.01 -11.09
N GLU A 405 -59.68 11.74 -10.75
CA GLU A 405 -58.39 11.67 -11.45
C GLU A 405 -57.75 10.28 -11.36
N LYS A 406 -57.74 9.67 -10.16
CA LYS A 406 -57.25 8.30 -9.98
C LYS A 406 -58.09 7.30 -10.78
N LEU A 407 -59.42 7.43 -10.77
CA LEU A 407 -60.31 6.60 -11.58
C LEU A 407 -60.08 6.79 -13.09
N LYS A 408 -59.84 8.01 -13.56
CA LYS A 408 -59.47 8.30 -14.96
C LYS A 408 -58.12 7.65 -15.34
N ARG A 409 -57.14 7.67 -14.44
CA ARG A 409 -55.84 7.01 -14.65
C ARG A 409 -55.98 5.48 -14.70
N MET A 410 -56.72 4.87 -13.78
CA MET A 410 -56.96 3.43 -13.76
C MET A 410 -57.78 2.95 -14.98
N LYS A 411 -58.79 3.72 -15.41
CA LYS A 411 -59.55 3.42 -16.64
C LYS A 411 -58.67 3.51 -17.90
N LYS A 412 -57.67 4.39 -17.93
CA LYS A 412 -56.68 4.44 -19.03
C LYS A 412 -55.78 3.19 -19.08
N THR A 413 -55.49 2.56 -17.95
CA THR A 413 -54.63 1.37 -17.89
C THR A 413 -55.36 0.09 -18.35
N VAL A 414 -56.69 0.04 -18.19
CA VAL A 414 -57.51 -1.14 -18.54
C VAL A 414 -57.92 -1.16 -20.03
N ILE A 415 -57.81 -0.04 -20.76
CA ILE A 415 -58.13 0.04 -22.20
C ILE A 415 -56.83 -0.05 -23.02
N LYS A 416 -56.10 -1.15 -22.88
CA LYS A 416 -55.06 -1.59 -23.84
C LYS A 416 -54.98 -3.12 -23.87
N ASP A 417 -56.13 -3.75 -24.09
CA ASP A 417 -56.19 -5.08 -24.69
C ASP A 417 -57.45 -5.14 -25.57
N LYS A 418 -57.28 -4.74 -26.84
CA LYS A 418 -58.25 -5.05 -27.89
C LYS A 418 -57.52 -5.66 -29.07
N SER A 419 -57.51 -7.00 -29.00
CA SER A 419 -57.58 -7.98 -30.09
C SER A 419 -56.62 -7.83 -31.27
N LEU A 420 -55.63 -8.74 -31.29
CA LEU A 420 -55.09 -9.33 -32.51
C LEU A 420 -56.22 -9.61 -33.51
N LYS A 421 -56.15 -8.97 -34.68
CA LYS A 421 -56.77 -9.50 -35.89
C LYS A 421 -55.67 -10.22 -36.67
N ASP A 422 -55.90 -11.52 -36.85
CA ASP A 422 -55.26 -12.49 -37.73
C ASP A 422 -54.25 -11.94 -38.74
N ASP A 423 -52.96 -12.22 -38.50
CA ASP A 423 -51.98 -12.39 -39.57
C ASP A 423 -51.67 -13.90 -39.67
N LEU A 424 -52.35 -14.57 -40.60
CA LEU A 424 -52.27 -16.00 -40.92
C LEU A 424 -50.94 -16.40 -41.60
N THR A 425 -49.80 -15.84 -41.18
CA THR A 425 -48.52 -16.05 -41.89
C THR A 425 -47.32 -16.27 -40.99
N TYR A 426 -47.53 -16.75 -39.76
CA TYR A 426 -46.44 -17.20 -38.92
C TYR A 426 -46.41 -18.73 -38.84
N VAL A 427 -45.45 -19.34 -39.55
CA VAL A 427 -45.08 -20.75 -39.36
C VAL A 427 -43.84 -20.78 -38.46
N PRO A 428 -43.96 -21.26 -37.21
CA PRO A 428 -42.82 -21.39 -36.31
C PRO A 428 -41.81 -22.42 -36.84
N PRO A 429 -40.49 -22.15 -36.82
CA PRO A 429 -39.49 -23.11 -37.26
C PRO A 429 -39.39 -24.30 -36.29
N GLU A 430 -39.40 -25.52 -36.83
CA GLU A 430 -39.27 -26.75 -36.05
C GLU A 430 -37.86 -26.91 -35.46
N ILE A 431 -37.77 -26.87 -34.13
CA ILE A 431 -36.57 -27.22 -33.37
C ILE A 431 -36.39 -28.75 -33.44
N ARG A 432 -35.47 -29.22 -34.27
CA ARG A 432 -35.03 -30.63 -34.23
C ARG A 432 -34.23 -30.87 -32.96
N LYS A 433 -34.84 -31.54 -31.97
CA LYS A 433 -34.16 -31.97 -30.75
C LYS A 433 -33.13 -33.06 -31.08
N PRO A 434 -31.88 -32.95 -30.59
CA PRO A 434 -30.90 -34.02 -30.72
C PRO A 434 -31.16 -35.14 -29.69
N GLY A 435 -31.39 -36.36 -30.18
CA GLY A 435 -31.00 -37.60 -29.52
C GLY A 435 -32.08 -38.43 -28.78
N PHE A 436 -32.02 -39.76 -29.01
CA PHE A 436 -32.69 -40.92 -28.37
C PHE A 436 -34.04 -41.36 -28.99
N LYS A 437 -34.27 -42.61 -29.43
CA LYS A 437 -33.57 -43.91 -29.28
C LYS A 437 -34.22 -45.01 -30.15
N ARG A 438 -33.48 -46.11 -30.41
CA ARG A 438 -33.93 -47.51 -30.67
C ARG A 438 -34.69 -47.76 -32.00
N ASP A 439 -34.38 -48.73 -32.85
CA ASP A 439 -33.57 -49.96 -32.82
C ASP A 439 -32.69 -50.08 -34.09
#